data_AF-A0A7K4CBG3-F1
#
_entry.id   AF-A0A7K4CBG3-F1
#
_cell.length_a   1.000
_cell.length_b   1.000
_cell.length_c   1.000
_cell.angle_alpha   90.00
_cell.angle_beta   90.00
_cell.angle_gamma   90.00
#
_symmetry.space_group_name_H-M   'P 1'
#
loop_
_entity.id
_entity.type
_entity.pdbx_description
1 polymer ?
#
loop_
_entity_poly.entity_id
_entity_poly.type
_entity_poly.pdbx_seq_one_letter_code
_entity_poly.pdbx_strand_id
1 'polypeptide(L)'
;MFELFIAMVKEEWRMHSTMFGSLSFALFPVMIFGIAFMGAFLMPLVRSTLPAGNLSLIIHTNFLLLGFMVGAFGLLGNEVMNRRFGQASLLAYSARSLPLSEAHIFLVFVIKDVIYYFFLWVFPFG
;
A
#
# COMPACT_ATOMS: atom_id res chain seq x y z
N MET A 1 2.62 -11.59 23.16
CA MET A 1 2.98 -10.37 22.37
C MET A 1 3.52 -10.74 21.00
N PHE A 2 4.67 -11.43 20.92
CA PHE A 2 5.31 -11.77 19.64
C PHE A 2 4.50 -12.76 18.78
N GLU A 3 3.84 -13.74 19.39
CA GLU A 3 3.00 -14.70 18.63
C GLU A 3 1.80 -14.03 17.96
N LEU A 4 1.16 -13.06 18.63
CA LEU A 4 0.07 -12.28 18.05
C LEU A 4 0.55 -11.44 16.86
N PHE A 5 1.73 -10.83 16.99
CA PHE A 5 2.36 -10.08 15.90
C PHE A 5 2.65 -10.98 14.69
N ILE A 6 3.25 -12.16 14.90
CA ILE A 6 3.52 -13.12 13.81
C ILE A 6 2.22 -13.58 13.16
N ALA A 7 1.20 -13.90 13.95
CA ALA A 7 -0.10 -14.33 13.44
C ALA A 7 -0.75 -13.23 12.59
N MET A 8 -0.69 -11.97 13.04
CA MET A 8 -1.19 -10.82 12.28
C MET A 8 -0.42 -10.57 10.98
N VAL A 9 0.90 -10.74 10.97
CA VAL A 9 1.72 -10.61 9.75
C VAL A 9 1.39 -11.72 8.74
N LYS A 10 1.24 -12.97 9.21
CA LYS A 10 0.84 -14.10 8.36
C LYS A 10 -0.55 -13.91 7.76
N GLU A 11 -1.48 -13.40 8.55
CA GLU A 11 -2.85 -13.13 8.10
C GLU A 11 -2.89 -12.00 7.06
N GLU A 12 -2.10 -10.94 7.26
CA GLU A 12 -1.95 -9.86 6.28
C GLU A 12 -1.44 -10.40 4.93
N TRP A 13 -0.40 -11.22 4.96
CA TRP A 13 0.14 -11.85 3.75
C TRP A 13 -0.88 -12.77 3.08
N ARG A 14 -1.63 -13.56 3.85
CA ARG A 14 -2.69 -14.45 3.33
C ARG A 14 -3.79 -13.65 2.65
N MET A 15 -4.21 -12.55 3.26
CA MET A 15 -5.26 -11.67 2.74
C MET A 15 -4.82 -11.03 1.42
N HIS A 16 -3.63 -10.42 1.37
CA HIS A 16 -3.09 -9.84 0.12
C HIS A 16 -2.84 -10.88 -0.96
N SER A 17 -2.31 -12.05 -0.59
CA SER A 17 -2.07 -13.16 -1.53
C SER A 17 -3.38 -13.70 -2.12
N THR A 18 -4.47 -13.70 -1.36
CA THR A 18 -5.79 -14.15 -1.83
C THR A 18 -6.45 -13.11 -2.74
N MET A 19 -6.24 -11.82 -2.48
CA MET A 19 -6.87 -10.74 -3.26
C MET A 19 -6.12 -10.39 -4.55
N PHE A 20 -4.78 -10.36 -4.51
CA PHE A 20 -3.94 -9.86 -5.61
C PHE A 20 -2.99 -10.92 -6.20
N GLY A 21 -2.85 -12.07 -5.53
CA GLY A 21 -1.82 -13.07 -5.82
C GLY A 21 -0.54 -12.77 -5.04
N SER A 22 0.08 -13.82 -4.47
CA SER A 22 1.29 -13.70 -3.64
C SER A 22 2.47 -13.07 -4.38
N LEU A 23 2.60 -13.38 -5.67
CA LEU A 23 3.69 -12.87 -6.52
C LEU A 23 3.49 -11.39 -6.87
N SER A 24 2.27 -10.99 -7.25
CA SER A 24 1.96 -9.60 -7.61
C SER A 24 2.18 -8.64 -6.45
N PHE A 25 1.83 -9.07 -5.23
CA PHE A 25 2.05 -8.28 -4.02
C PHE A 25 3.54 -8.11 -3.69
N ALA A 26 4.32 -9.20 -3.76
CA ALA A 26 5.76 -9.17 -3.48
C ALA A 26 6.57 -8.38 -4.52
N LEU A 27 6.14 -8.41 -5.79
CA LEU A 27 6.83 -7.72 -6.90
C LEU A 27 6.44 -6.25 -7.03
N PHE A 28 5.50 -5.75 -6.23
CA PHE A 28 5.07 -4.36 -6.33
C PHE A 28 6.23 -3.36 -6.18
N PRO A 29 7.15 -3.49 -5.20
CA PRO A 29 8.29 -2.58 -5.07
C PRO A 29 9.23 -2.65 -6.28
N VAL A 30 9.41 -3.84 -6.86
CA VAL A 30 10.21 -4.05 -8.07
C VAL A 30 9.58 -3.35 -9.28
N MET A 31 8.25 -3.38 -9.39
CA MET A 31 7.53 -2.65 -10.43
C MET A 31 7.73 -1.14 -10.30
N ILE A 32 7.60 -0.57 -9.09
CA ILE A 32 7.84 0.86 -8.88
C ILE A 32 9.29 1.23 -9.18
N PHE A 33 10.24 0.40 -8.73
CA PHE A 33 11.65 0.56 -9.08
C PHE A 33 11.85 0.56 -10.60
N GLY A 34 11.24 -0.37 -11.33
CA GLY A 34 11.33 -0.43 -12.79
C GLY A 34 10.80 0.83 -13.47
N ILE A 35 9.64 1.33 -13.04
CA ILE A 35 9.04 2.56 -13.57
C ILE A 35 9.92 3.78 -13.26
N ALA A 36 10.39 3.91 -12.02
CA ALA A 36 11.26 5.00 -11.61
C ALA A 36 12.61 4.97 -12.34
N PHE A 37 13.21 3.77 -12.48
CA PHE A 37 14.44 3.54 -13.23
C PHE A 37 14.27 3.94 -14.69
N MET A 38 13.20 3.48 -15.35
CA MET A 38 12.92 3.86 -16.74
C MET A 38 12.72 5.38 -16.90
N GLY A 39 11.99 6.02 -15.98
CA GLY A 39 11.80 7.47 -15.98
C GLY A 39 13.11 8.24 -15.84
N ALA A 40 13.99 7.81 -14.93
CA ALA A 40 15.31 8.39 -14.74
C ALA A 40 16.24 8.13 -15.93
N PHE A 41 16.24 6.90 -16.47
CA PHE A 41 17.05 6.49 -17.62
C PHE A 41 16.71 7.28 -18.90
N LEU A 42 15.43 7.57 -19.12
CA LEU A 42 14.97 8.31 -20.29
C LEU A 42 15.07 9.84 -20.14
N MET A 43 15.39 10.36 -18.95
CA MET A 43 15.47 11.82 -18.73
C MET A 43 16.38 12.58 -19.71
N PRO A 44 17.58 12.09 -20.10
CA PRO A 44 18.43 12.80 -21.06
C PRO A 44 17.75 13.01 -22.42
N LEU A 45 17.01 12.00 -22.89
CA LEU A 45 16.26 12.07 -24.14
C LEU A 45 15.07 13.03 -24.02
N VAL A 46 14.34 12.96 -22.92
CA VAL A 46 13.17 13.83 -22.66
C VAL A 46 13.59 15.30 -22.59
N ARG A 47 14.71 15.61 -21.94
CA ARG A 47 15.23 16.99 -21.84
C ARG A 47 15.63 17.59 -23.19
N SER A 48 15.99 16.76 -24.17
CA SER A 48 16.35 17.23 -25.51
C SER A 48 15.15 17.67 -26.35
N THR A 49 13.94 17.19 -26.00
CA THR A 49 12.71 17.41 -26.78
C THR A 49 11.69 18.26 -26.04
N LEU A 50 11.71 18.30 -24.70
CA LEU A 50 10.76 19.03 -23.87
C LEU A 50 11.48 20.05 -22.97
N PRO A 51 11.11 21.35 -23.07
CA PRO A 51 11.57 22.36 -22.12
C PRO A 51 11.18 22.00 -20.69
N ALA A 52 12.06 22.31 -19.73
CA ALA A 52 11.87 21.96 -18.32
C ALA A 52 10.56 22.52 -17.71
N GLY A 53 10.11 23.70 -18.18
CA GLY A 53 8.84 24.30 -17.74
C GLY A 53 7.62 23.43 -18.07
N ASN A 54 7.56 22.88 -19.30
CA ASN A 54 6.45 22.02 -19.72
C ASN A 54 6.49 20.68 -18.96
N LEU A 55 7.68 20.12 -18.75
CA LEU A 55 7.85 18.89 -17.97
C LEU A 55 7.36 19.05 -16.53
N SER A 56 7.71 20.18 -15.89
CA SER A 56 7.20 20.51 -14.55
C SER A 56 5.66 20.58 -14.53
N LEU A 57 5.06 21.27 -15.50
CA LEU A 57 3.60 21.43 -15.58
C LEU A 57 2.90 20.06 -15.75
N ILE A 58 3.44 19.19 -16.59
CA ILE A 58 2.95 17.81 -16.79
C ILE A 58 3.04 17.01 -15.48
N ILE A 59 4.15 17.10 -14.76
CA ILE A 59 4.34 16.39 -13.49
C ILE A 59 3.34 16.87 -12.44
N HIS A 60 3.19 18.19 -12.25
CA HIS A 60 2.25 18.74 -11.28
C HIS A 60 0.80 18.38 -11.61
N THR A 61 0.43 18.39 -12.90
CA THR A 61 -0.90 17.98 -13.35
C THR A 61 -1.14 16.49 -13.06
N ASN A 62 -0.15 15.62 -13.29
CA ASN A 62 -0.24 14.21 -12.95
C ASN A 62 -0.40 14.00 -11.44
N PHE A 63 0.35 14.73 -10.60
CA PHE A 63 0.18 14.67 -9.15
C PHE A 63 -1.22 15.09 -8.70
N LEU A 64 -1.77 16.13 -9.30
CA LEU A 64 -3.14 16.58 -9.01
C LEU A 64 -4.18 15.52 -9.40
N LEU A 65 -4.05 14.95 -10.60
CA LEU A 65 -4.96 13.90 -11.09
C LEU A 65 -4.85 12.61 -10.25
N LEU A 66 -3.62 12.21 -9.89
CA LEU A 66 -3.40 11.09 -8.99
C LEU A 66 -4.03 11.34 -7.63
N GLY A 67 -3.86 12.54 -7.07
CA GLY A 67 -4.51 12.94 -5.81
C GLY A 67 -6.03 12.84 -5.89
N PHE A 68 -6.63 13.28 -6.99
CA PHE A 68 -8.07 13.14 -7.23
C PHE A 68 -8.50 11.68 -7.32
N MET A 69 -7.76 10.84 -8.05
CA MET A 69 -8.04 9.41 -8.15
C MET A 69 -7.95 8.71 -6.79
N VAL A 70 -6.90 8.96 -6.01
CA VAL A 70 -6.73 8.39 -4.67
C VAL A 70 -7.84 8.86 -3.73
N GLY A 71 -8.20 10.14 -3.77
CA GLY A 71 -9.33 10.67 -2.99
C GLY A 71 -10.66 10.02 -3.36
N ALA A 72 -10.95 9.85 -4.65
CA ALA A 72 -12.14 9.16 -5.14
C ALA A 72 -12.16 7.68 -4.69
N PHE A 73 -11.02 6.99 -4.74
CA PHE A 73 -10.89 5.63 -4.20
C PHE A 73 -11.13 5.59 -2.69
N GLY A 74 -10.68 6.58 -1.92
CA GLY A 74 -10.96 6.67 -0.49
C GLY A 74 -12.46 6.82 -0.19
N LEU A 75 -13.16 7.65 -0.95
CA LEU A 75 -14.60 7.86 -0.82
C LEU A 75 -15.41 6.62 -1.22
N LEU A 76 -15.03 5.97 -2.33
CA LEU A 76 -15.63 4.71 -2.80
C LEU A 76 -15.20 3.50 -1.94
N GLY A 77 -14.11 3.65 -1.20
CA GLY A 77 -13.51 2.63 -0.36
C GLY A 77 -14.47 2.11 0.70
N ASN A 78 -15.30 2.97 1.30
CA ASN A 78 -16.32 2.52 2.26
C ASN A 78 -17.34 1.58 1.63
N GLU A 79 -17.78 1.84 0.40
CA GLU A 79 -18.80 1.03 -0.26
C GLU A 79 -18.21 -0.28 -0.84
N VAL A 80 -16.99 -0.22 -1.38
CA VAL A 80 -16.25 -1.41 -1.83
C VAL A 80 -15.83 -2.26 -0.64
N MET A 81 -15.40 -1.65 0.47
CA MET A 81 -15.09 -2.36 1.71
C MET A 81 -16.31 -3.08 2.25
N ASN A 82 -17.46 -2.41 2.32
CA ASN A 82 -18.66 -3.05 2.85
C ASN A 82 -19.14 -4.23 1.97
N ARG A 83 -18.96 -4.16 0.64
CA ARG A 83 -19.37 -5.22 -0.28
C ARG A 83 -18.35 -6.35 -0.44
N ARG A 84 -17.04 -6.07 -0.37
CA ARG A 84 -15.95 -7.03 -0.65
C ARG A 84 -15.27 -7.56 0.62
N PHE A 85 -15.16 -6.73 1.65
CA PHE A 85 -14.54 -7.08 2.94
C PHE A 85 -15.56 -7.54 3.99
N GLY A 86 -16.87 -7.51 3.70
CA GLY A 86 -17.90 -8.07 4.57
C GLY A 86 -17.72 -9.56 4.91
N GLN A 87 -16.90 -10.30 4.12
CA GLN A 87 -16.49 -11.69 4.41
C GLN A 87 -15.00 -11.83 4.80
N ALA A 88 -14.19 -10.77 4.69
CA ALA A 88 -12.79 -10.78 5.09
C ALA A 88 -12.67 -10.23 6.52
N SER A 89 -13.04 -11.06 7.49
CA SER A 89 -12.82 -10.75 8.90
C SER A 89 -11.31 -10.78 9.17
N LEU A 90 -10.68 -9.61 9.26
CA LEU A 90 -9.35 -9.51 9.87
C LEU A 90 -9.39 -10.12 11.27
N LEU A 91 -8.28 -10.70 11.75
CA LEU A 91 -8.13 -11.17 13.14
C LEU A 91 -8.52 -10.09 14.18
N ALA A 92 -8.49 -8.81 13.80
CA ALA A 92 -9.01 -7.71 14.61
C ALA A 92 -10.53 -7.80 14.87
N TYR A 93 -11.32 -8.40 13.97
CA TYR A 93 -12.74 -8.69 14.20
C TYR A 93 -12.94 -9.91 15.10
N SER A 94 -11.99 -10.86 15.09
CA SER A 94 -11.91 -11.99 16.02
C SER A 94 -11.47 -11.59 17.44
N ALA A 95 -11.16 -10.31 17.67
CA ALA A 95 -10.95 -9.74 19.00
C ALA A 95 -12.13 -10.00 19.94
N ARG A 96 -13.36 -10.10 19.43
CA ARG A 96 -14.56 -10.42 20.24
C ARG A 96 -14.52 -11.80 20.89
N SER A 97 -13.66 -12.71 20.40
CA SER A 97 -13.51 -14.08 20.93
C SER A 97 -12.22 -14.31 21.71
N LEU A 98 -11.29 -13.36 21.74
CA LEU A 98 -10.01 -13.49 22.44
C LEU A 98 -10.06 -12.71 23.77
N PRO A 99 -9.55 -13.26 24.88
CA PRO A 99 -9.53 -12.60 26.20
C PRO A 99 -8.41 -11.56 26.26
N LEU A 100 -8.39 -10.61 25.32
CA LEU A 100 -7.38 -9.58 25.18
C LEU A 100 -8.07 -8.21 25.06
N SER A 101 -7.47 -7.20 25.70
CA SER A 101 -7.98 -5.83 25.67
C SER A 101 -7.98 -5.26 24.24
N GLU A 102 -9.08 -4.64 23.83
CA GLU A 102 -9.23 -4.01 22.49
C GLU A 102 -8.11 -2.99 22.21
N ALA A 103 -7.72 -2.20 23.21
CA ALA A 103 -6.62 -1.24 23.10
C ALA A 103 -5.28 -1.91 22.77
N HIS A 104 -5.05 -3.11 23.30
CA HIS A 104 -3.82 -3.87 23.04
C HIS A 104 -3.79 -4.42 21.60
N ILE A 105 -4.92 -4.94 21.11
CA ILE A 105 -5.03 -5.44 19.74
C ILE A 105 -4.84 -4.30 18.74
N PHE A 106 -5.45 -3.15 19.01
CA PHE A 106 -5.29 -1.95 18.18
C PHE A 106 -3.84 -1.47 18.12
N LEU A 107 -3.15 -1.40 19.26
CA LEU A 107 -1.74 -0.99 19.30
C LEU A 107 -0.84 -1.94 18.51
N VAL A 108 -1.02 -3.26 18.68
CA VAL A 108 -0.24 -4.25 17.93
C VAL A 108 -0.55 -4.18 16.43
N PHE A 109 -1.80 -3.92 16.05
CA PHE A 109 -2.20 -3.72 14.66
C PHE A 109 -1.50 -2.51 14.03
N VAL A 110 -1.52 -1.35 14.70
CA VAL A 110 -0.85 -0.14 14.19
C VAL A 110 0.65 -0.35 14.08
N ILE A 111 1.30 -0.94 15.09
CA ILE A 111 2.73 -1.22 15.05
C ILE A 111 3.05 -2.21 13.92
N LYS A 112 2.25 -3.27 13.75
CA LYS A 112 2.40 -4.23 12.67
C LYS A 112 2.31 -3.54 11.31
N ASP A 113 1.30 -2.72 11.09
CA ASP A 113 1.09 -2.05 9.81
C ASP A 113 2.24 -1.10 9.49
N VAL A 114 2.64 -0.27 10.46
CA VAL A 114 3.78 0.65 10.26
C VAL A 114 5.04 -0.12 9.89
N ILE A 115 5.40 -1.16 10.64
CA ILE A 115 6.59 -1.96 10.36
C ILE A 115 6.48 -2.65 8.99
N TYR A 116 5.37 -3.33 8.76
CA TYR A 116 5.17 -4.14 7.57
C TYR A 116 5.20 -3.30 6.29
N TYR A 117 4.45 -2.19 6.26
CA TYR A 117 4.41 -1.32 5.10
C TYR A 117 5.70 -0.50 4.97
N PHE A 118 6.35 -0.12 6.08
CA PHE A 118 7.65 0.56 6.00
C PHE A 118 8.71 -0.31 5.34
N PHE A 119 8.87 -1.56 5.76
CA PHE A 119 9.88 -2.45 5.17
C PHE A 119 9.53 -2.87 3.74
N LEU A 120 8.25 -3.09 3.45
CA LEU A 120 7.87 -3.56 2.12
C LEU A 120 7.81 -2.42 1.08
N TRP A 121 7.50 -1.20 1.50
CA TRP A 121 7.26 -0.07 0.58
C TRP A 121 8.25 1.06 0.72
N VAL A 122 8.67 1.44 1.93
CA VAL A 122 9.52 2.64 2.12
C VAL A 122 11.00 2.30 2.07
N PHE A 123 11.41 1.23 2.75
CA PHE A 123 12.80 0.78 2.81
C PHE A 123 13.43 0.54 1.41
N PRO A 124 12.73 -0.02 0.41
CA PRO A 124 13.30 -0.22 -0.93
C PRO A 124 13.64 1.08 -1.69
N PHE A 125 13.14 2.24 -1.24
CA PHE A 125 13.42 3.54 -1.84
C PHE A 125 14.59 4.30 -1.19
N GLY A 126 15.05 3.85 -0.02
CA GLY A 126 16.12 4.49 0.76
C GLY A 126 17.53 4.10 0.33
#